data_AF-A0A3S1HX66-F1
#
_entry.id   AF-A0A3S1HX66-F1
#
_cell.length_a   1.000
_cell.length_b   1.000
_cell.length_c   1.000
_cell.angle_alpha   90.00
_cell.angle_beta   90.00
_cell.angle_gamma   90.00
#
_symmetry.space_group_name_H-M   'P 1'
#
loop_
_entity.id
_entity.type
_entity.pdbx_description
1 polymer ?
#
loop_
_entity_poly.entity_id
_entity_poly.type
_entity_poly.pdbx_seq_one_letter_code
_entity_poly.pdbx_strand_id
1 'polypeptide(L)' 'MRGDHFSSRKSCSEARRRSSCHAGAGDPPKNEGDHFYICPICAQPVDMRDLRQVIWHDKPVHDRLEMDA' A
#
# COMPACT_ATOMS: atom_id res chain seq x y z
N MET A 1 -12.93 -67.47 2.44
CA MET A 1 -13.45 -66.10 2.50
C MET A 1 -12.44 -65.16 1.85
N ARG A 2 -12.89 -64.36 0.87
CA ARG A 2 -12.10 -63.35 0.13
C ARG A 2 -12.05 -62.05 0.94
N GLY A 3 -10.96 -61.31 0.90
CA GLY A 3 -10.83 -60.06 1.64
C GLY A 3 -9.51 -59.34 1.43
N ASP A 4 -9.09 -59.26 0.17
CA ASP A 4 -7.91 -58.56 -0.30
C ASP A 4 -7.82 -57.12 0.22
N HIS A 5 -6.59 -56.83 0.64
CA HIS A 5 -6.02 -55.55 0.99
C HIS A 5 -6.41 -54.40 0.05
N PHE A 6 -6.60 -53.24 0.69
CA PHE A 6 -6.16 -51.93 0.19
C PHE A 6 -6.80 -51.48 -1.13
N SER A 7 -8.12 -51.22 -1.08
CA SER A 7 -8.80 -50.40 -2.09
C SER A 7 -8.21 -48.99 -2.13
N SER A 8 -7.27 -48.83 -3.04
CA SER A 8 -7.09 -47.65 -3.87
C SER A 8 -8.45 -47.11 -4.35
N ARG A 9 -9.03 -46.19 -3.60
CA ARG A 9 -10.08 -45.27 -4.05
C ARG A 9 -9.65 -43.89 -3.60
N LYS A 10 -9.10 -43.11 -4.50
CA LYS A 10 -9.90 -42.05 -5.14
C LYS A 10 -10.59 -41.21 -4.08
N SER A 11 -9.85 -40.28 -3.50
CA SER A 11 -10.43 -38.97 -3.25
C SER A 11 -9.36 -37.92 -3.48
N CYS A 12 -9.24 -37.53 -4.74
CA CYS A 12 -8.74 -36.23 -5.12
C CYS A 12 -9.81 -35.22 -4.63
N SER A 13 -9.87 -34.98 -3.32
CA SER A 13 -10.79 -34.01 -2.71
C SER A 13 -9.98 -32.98 -1.95
N GLU A 14 -9.78 -31.85 -2.63
CA GLU A 14 -10.03 -30.54 -2.04
C GLU A 14 -9.04 -30.05 -0.96
N ALA A 15 -7.74 -30.14 -1.24
CA ALA A 15 -6.78 -29.23 -0.62
C ALA A 15 -5.81 -28.61 -1.63
N ARG A 16 -6.26 -28.46 -2.87
CA ARG A 16 -5.70 -27.45 -3.79
C ARG A 16 -6.19 -26.07 -3.34
N ARG A 17 -5.89 -25.66 -2.10
CA ARG A 17 -5.97 -24.26 -1.65
C ARG A 17 -4.78 -23.50 -2.27
N ARG A 18 -4.78 -23.51 -3.60
CA ARG A 18 -4.45 -22.33 -4.40
C ARG A 18 -5.17 -21.19 -3.73
N SER A 19 -4.42 -20.26 -3.21
CA SER A 19 -4.67 -18.82 -3.22
C SER A 19 -3.75 -18.26 -2.17
N SER A 20 -2.55 -17.91 -2.62
CA SER A 20 -1.83 -16.76 -2.11
C SER A 20 -2.81 -15.58 -2.10
N CYS A 21 -3.60 -15.46 -1.03
CA CYS A 21 -4.43 -14.31 -0.77
C CYS A 21 -3.44 -13.19 -0.49
N HIS A 22 -3.29 -12.32 -1.47
CA HIS A 22 -2.42 -11.16 -1.51
C HIS A 22 -2.17 -10.58 -0.11
N ALA A 23 -1.03 -10.97 0.49
CA ALA A 23 -0.35 -10.11 1.43
C ALA A 23 0.18 -8.95 0.56
N GLY A 24 -0.71 -8.00 0.27
CA GLY A 24 -0.32 -6.69 -0.21
C GLY A 24 0.54 -6.12 0.89
N ALA A 25 1.85 -6.32 0.78
CA ALA A 25 2.83 -5.54 1.49
C ALA A 25 2.69 -4.12 0.97
N GLY A 26 1.68 -3.40 1.45
CA GLY A 26 1.79 -1.97 1.62
C GLY A 26 2.86 -1.80 2.67
N ASP A 27 4.12 -1.80 2.22
CA ASP A 27 5.25 -1.46 3.06
C ASP A 27 4.93 -0.06 3.61
N PRO A 28 4.74 0.09 4.94
CA PRO A 28 4.47 1.39 5.50
C PRO A 28 5.62 2.31 5.09
N PRO A 29 5.35 3.56 4.65
CA PRO A 29 6.40 4.47 4.22
C PRO A 29 7.53 4.44 5.25
N LYS A 30 8.70 3.94 4.82
CA LYS A 30 9.81 3.54 5.69
C LYS A 30 10.39 4.70 6.46
N ASN A 31 10.06 5.92 6.06
CA ASN A 31 10.62 7.15 6.58
C ASN A 31 9.57 8.26 6.58
N GLU A 32 9.62 9.10 7.62
CA GLU A 32 8.76 10.28 7.74
C GLU A 32 8.96 11.25 6.56
N GLY A 33 10.14 11.19 5.93
CA GLY A 33 10.53 11.97 4.75
C GLY A 33 9.77 11.62 3.46
N ASP A 34 9.20 10.42 3.32
CA ASP A 34 8.45 10.01 2.12
C ASP A 34 7.09 10.73 2.00
N HIS A 35 6.65 11.43 3.05
CA HIS A 35 5.43 12.23 3.03
C HIS A 35 5.62 13.64 2.46
N PHE A 36 6.86 14.04 2.16
CA PHE A 36 7.15 15.37 1.64
C PHE A 36 7.41 15.33 0.15
N TYR A 37 6.75 16.18 -0.62
CA TYR A 37 7.10 16.44 -2.02
C TYR A 37 7.56 17.87 -2.20
N ILE A 38 8.47 18.10 -3.15
CA ILE A 38 8.94 19.45 -3.46
C ILE A 38 7.98 20.07 -4.48
N CYS A 39 7.37 21.21 -4.15
CA CYS A 39 6.53 21.92 -5.10
C CYS A 39 7.39 22.53 -6.23
N PRO A 40 7.07 22.31 -7.52
CA PRO A 40 7.84 22.86 -8.63
C PRO A 40 7.68 24.38 -8.81
N ILE A 41 6.68 25.00 -8.16
CA ILE A 41 6.37 26.43 -8.31
C ILE A 41 7.18 27.27 -7.32
N CYS A 42 7.20 26.89 -6.03
CA CYS A 42 7.84 27.65 -4.95
C CYS A 42 9.09 26.96 -4.36
N ALA A 43 9.41 25.75 -4.81
CA ALA A 43 10.49 24.89 -4.29
C ALA A 43 10.38 24.59 -2.78
N GLN A 44 9.21 24.76 -2.18
CA GLN A 44 8.96 24.45 -0.78
C GLN A 44 8.67 22.96 -0.59
N PRO A 45 9.18 22.30 0.47
CA PRO A 45 8.75 20.96 0.84
C PRO A 45 7.32 21.01 1.40
N VAL A 46 6.42 20.28 0.74
CA VAL A 46 5.01 20.17 1.08
C VAL A 46 4.77 18.83 1.76
N ASP A 47 4.25 18.85 2.98
CA ASP A 47 3.82 17.64 3.68
C ASP A 47 2.45 17.20 3.13
N MET A 48 2.37 15.97 2.61
CA MET A 48 1.15 15.40 2.04
C MET A 48 0.07 15.05 3.08
N ARG A 49 0.41 15.05 4.38
CA ARG A 49 -0.54 14.80 5.48
C ARG A 49 -1.20 16.11 5.92
N ASP A 50 -0.52 17.24 5.72
CA ASP A 50 -1.09 18.55 5.98
C ASP A 50 -1.98 19.03 4.83
N LEU A 51 -3.29 18.85 4.99
CA LEU A 51 -4.28 19.27 4.00
C LEU A 51 -4.24 20.77 3.70
N ARG A 52 -3.87 21.63 4.66
CA ARG A 52 -3.74 23.08 4.41
C ARG A 52 -2.62 23.34 3.39
N GLN A 53 -1.48 22.68 3.53
CA GLN A 53 -0.37 22.79 2.59
C GLN A 53 -0.78 22.24 1.23
N VAL A 54 -1.41 21.06 1.16
CA VAL A 54 -1.85 20.45 -0.10
C VAL A 54 -2.85 21.33 -0.84
N ILE A 55 -3.88 21.85 -0.14
CA ILE A 55 -4.91 22.71 -0.75
C ILE A 55 -4.30 24.04 -1.23
N TRP A 56 -3.34 24.60 -0.51
CA TRP A 56 -2.63 25.80 -0.97
C TRP A 56 -1.81 25.51 -2.24
N HIS A 57 -1.15 24.36 -2.29
CA HIS A 57 -0.26 23.95 -3.38
C HIS A 57 -0.97 23.37 -4.61
N ASP A 58 -2.28 23.11 -4.53
CA ASP A 58 -3.12 22.77 -5.68
C ASP A 58 -3.28 23.96 -6.65
N LYS A 59 -3.15 25.20 -6.16
CA LYS A 59 -3.26 26.41 -6.99
C LYS A 59 -1.98 26.64 -7.80
N PRO A 60 -2.08 26.89 -9.12
CA PRO A 60 -0.89 27.04 -9.98
C PRO A 60 -0.06 28.31 -9.70
N VAL A 61 -0.66 29.30 -9.02
CA VAL A 61 0.02 30.52 -8.58
C VAL A 61 -0.24 30.69 -7.10
N HIS A 62 0.81 30.47 -6.32
CA HIS A 62 0.84 30.62 -4.87
C HIS A 62 2.25 31.06 -4.42
N ASP A 63 2.33 31.80 -3.33
CA ASP A 63 3.60 32.13 -2.68
C ASP A 63 3.98 31.07 -1.64
N ARG A 64 5.23 31.13 -1.16
CA ARG A 64 5.72 30.28 -0.07
C ARG A 64 4.79 30.42 1.14
N LEU A 65 4.25 29.30 1.61
CA LEU A 65 3.32 29.30 2.74
C LEU A 65 4.10 29.43 4.04
N GLU A 66 3.84 30.49 4.81
CA GLU A 66 4.38 30.64 6.16
C GLU A 66 3.83 29.51 7.05
N MET A 67 4.75 28.75 7.64
CA MET A 67 4.45 27.76 8.67
C MET A 67 4.56 28.49 10.01
N ASP A 68 3.43 28.64 10.70
CA ASP A 68 3.39 29.22 12.05
C ASP A 68 4.18 28.27 12.98
N ALA A 69 5.19 28.79 13.68
CA ALA A 69 6.19 28.02 14.42
C ALA A 69 5.73 27.62 15.83
#